data_AF-A0A6G8G0W9-F1
#
_entry.id   AF-A0A6G8G0W9-F1
#
_cell.length_a   1.000
_cell.length_b   1.000
_cell.length_c   1.000
_cell.angle_alpha   90.00
_cell.angle_beta   90.00
_cell.angle_gamma   90.00
#
_symmetry.space_group_name_H-M   'P 1'
#
loop_
_entity.id
_entity.type
_entity.pdbx_description
1 polymer ?
#
loop_
_entity_poly.entity_id
_entity_poly.type
_entity_poly.pdbx_seq_one_letter_code
_entity_poly.pdbx_strand_id
1 'polypeptide(L)'
;MGARGIPPPPPAVRRALAPLWPLVAVLVTGLMVPVVVAGALHSLVDRRARLFRVSCLAVLLLWVDIRMLVRCWTLGAGRRDTASAQWREAHEALLSDALDSLMFYTRRWLGLEVHLTDRMHFGTEDHALLAFARHAGPFDSLAVAWLLARTAGRLPRIVLAEALRWDPGIDTILTRLDSFFVPSAGDDRLAGVRGMAASLEPDDVLLIFPEGQNWTPSRRAHLIERLRRRGEHGRADRAEQLVNVLPRRPAARGPPGRPGRTPTSWSSRTPATATCRRCARSGRRSRSGTGRSSSAPGRGARPTCPTTPPPSRPGWTSAGARSTPGSPRTRAPTGFPSPGTRPSPERRRTDGRPSHMKRPPVLVVVLALVLVAVLGTAVAVLVGRARASDTANGSVPVRSLDDLTGTWDVVNTQGAPAALVAPVELTVADGRLSVRTGCNSGGGSASVEDSRLVLDDTGLPMTAMACEGPRGEQERWVLEMLQATPRLDRSGPYLYVHWGRGDAHWLGLELAPASSS
;
A
#
# COMPACT_ATOMS: atom_id res chain seq x y z
N MET A 1 2.57 8.74 -23.18
CA MET A 1 1.46 7.86 -22.69
C MET A 1 1.67 7.61 -21.20
N GLY A 2 0.89 6.75 -20.52
CA GLY A 2 1.18 6.32 -19.14
C GLY A 2 1.59 4.85 -19.13
N ALA A 3 2.73 4.50 -18.52
CA ALA A 3 3.37 3.18 -18.65
C ALA A 3 2.64 2.00 -17.96
N ARG A 4 1.39 2.17 -17.53
CA ARG A 4 0.57 1.17 -16.80
C ARG A 4 0.16 -0.07 -17.60
N GLY A 5 0.56 -0.17 -18.88
CA GLY A 5 0.29 -1.32 -19.75
C GLY A 5 1.54 -2.06 -20.22
N ILE A 6 2.74 -1.63 -19.80
CA ILE A 6 4.00 -2.28 -20.16
C ILE A 6 4.42 -3.16 -18.98
N PRO A 7 4.50 -4.50 -19.14
CA PRO A 7 4.98 -5.38 -18.08
C PRO A 7 6.48 -5.16 -17.83
N PRO A 8 7.00 -5.48 -16.62
CA PRO A 8 8.43 -5.47 -16.37
C PRO A 8 9.17 -6.46 -17.31
N PRO A 9 10.43 -6.19 -17.67
CA PRO A 9 11.24 -7.13 -18.43
C PRO A 9 11.42 -8.43 -17.64
N PRO A 10 11.23 -9.62 -18.25
CA PRO A 10 11.51 -10.89 -17.61
C PRO A 10 12.94 -10.94 -17.03
N PRO A 11 13.21 -11.59 -15.89
CA PRO A 11 14.53 -11.53 -15.23
C PRO A 11 15.71 -11.95 -16.11
N ALA A 12 15.52 -12.83 -17.09
CA ALA A 12 16.53 -13.17 -18.09
C ALA A 12 16.80 -12.01 -19.06
N VAL A 13 15.75 -11.39 -19.60
CA VAL A 13 15.83 -10.22 -20.49
C VAL A 13 16.50 -9.05 -19.76
N ARG A 14 16.09 -8.76 -18.52
CA ARG A 14 16.69 -7.71 -17.68
C ARG A 14 18.20 -7.89 -17.50
N ARG A 15 18.67 -9.12 -17.23
CA ARG A 15 20.11 -9.44 -17.11
C ARG A 15 20.88 -9.33 -18.43
N ALA A 16 20.25 -9.67 -19.56
CA ALA A 16 20.87 -9.59 -20.89
C ALA A 16 20.89 -8.15 -21.44
N LEU A 17 19.85 -7.36 -21.15
CA LEU A 17 19.69 -6.02 -21.68
C LEU A 17 20.75 -5.06 -21.14
N ALA A 18 21.13 -5.17 -19.86
CA ALA A 18 22.17 -4.34 -19.26
C ALA A 18 23.52 -4.36 -20.02
N PRO A 19 24.22 -5.50 -20.20
CA PRO A 19 25.48 -5.55 -20.95
C PRO A 19 25.32 -5.23 -22.45
N LEU A 20 24.12 -5.44 -23.02
CA LEU A 20 23.82 -5.07 -24.41
C LEU A 20 23.49 -3.59 -24.60
N TRP A 21 23.17 -2.84 -23.54
CA TRP A 21 22.67 -1.46 -23.62
C TRP A 21 23.63 -0.50 -24.33
N PRO A 22 24.97 -0.53 -24.12
CA PRO A 22 25.90 0.31 -24.88
C PRO A 22 25.90 0.00 -26.39
N LEU A 23 25.71 -1.27 -26.79
CA LEU A 23 25.59 -1.66 -28.20
C LEU A 23 24.28 -1.14 -28.80
N VAL A 24 23.18 -1.24 -28.05
CA VAL A 24 21.89 -0.66 -28.43
C VAL A 24 22.00 0.87 -28.58
N ALA A 25 22.72 1.54 -27.68
CA ALA A 25 22.93 2.99 -27.76
C ALA A 25 23.76 3.42 -28.98
N VAL A 26 24.80 2.67 -29.36
CA VAL A 26 25.55 2.90 -30.60
C VAL A 26 24.65 2.70 -31.83
N LEU A 27 23.87 1.62 -31.87
CA LEU A 27 22.92 1.33 -32.96
C LEU A 27 21.84 2.42 -33.10
N VAL A 28 21.22 2.82 -31.99
CA VAL A 28 20.21 3.89 -31.95
C VAL A 28 20.82 5.24 -32.32
N THR A 29 22.05 5.53 -31.88
CA THR A 29 22.77 6.74 -32.30
C THR A 29 22.96 6.76 -33.81
N GLY A 30 23.44 5.65 -34.41
CA GLY A 30 23.60 5.52 -35.86
C GLY A 30 22.29 5.68 -36.63
N LEU A 31 21.21 5.05 -36.16
CA LEU A 31 19.87 5.17 -36.75
C LEU A 31 19.28 6.60 -36.62
N MET A 32 19.68 7.35 -35.60
CA MET A 32 19.26 8.74 -35.39
C MET A 32 20.09 9.75 -36.21
N VAL A 33 21.26 9.40 -36.75
CA VAL A 33 22.04 10.30 -37.63
C VAL A 33 21.20 10.85 -38.79
N PRO A 34 20.51 10.05 -39.64
CA PRO A 34 19.67 10.59 -40.71
C PRO A 34 18.50 11.43 -40.19
N VAL A 35 17.96 11.14 -39.00
CA VAL A 35 16.89 11.94 -38.37
C VAL A 35 17.42 13.30 -37.91
N VAL A 36 18.64 13.34 -37.35
CA VAL A 36 19.34 14.58 -36.97
C VAL A 36 19.68 15.41 -38.21
N VAL A 37 20.19 14.78 -39.29
CA VAL A 37 20.48 15.47 -40.56
C VAL A 37 19.19 16.02 -41.20
N ALA A 38 18.13 15.22 -41.28
CA ALA A 38 16.83 15.68 -41.77
C ALA A 38 16.25 16.80 -40.89
N GLY A 39 16.41 16.73 -39.57
CA GLY A 39 16.05 17.79 -38.64
C GLY A 39 16.86 19.08 -38.83
N ALA A 40 18.15 18.98 -39.14
CA ALA A 40 19.02 20.12 -39.45
C ALA A 40 18.61 20.79 -40.76
N LEU A 41 18.38 20.01 -41.83
CA LEU A 41 17.85 20.52 -43.11
C LEU A 41 16.45 21.16 -42.93
N HIS A 42 15.57 20.53 -42.14
CA HIS A 42 14.26 21.09 -41.83
C HIS A 42 14.32 22.37 -40.98
N SER A 43 15.43 22.65 -40.26
CA SER A 43 15.59 23.89 -39.51
C SER A 43 15.73 25.14 -40.40
N LEU A 44 16.00 24.96 -41.70
CA LEU A 44 15.91 26.02 -42.71
C LEU A 44 14.46 26.49 -42.92
N VAL A 45 13.48 25.65 -42.56
CA VAL A 45 12.04 25.93 -42.65
C VAL A 45 11.46 26.22 -41.25
N ASP A 46 11.63 25.31 -40.29
CA ASP A 46 11.31 25.58 -38.88
C ASP A 46 12.43 26.38 -38.22
N ARG A 47 12.28 27.70 -38.16
CA ARG A 47 13.18 28.62 -37.45
C ARG A 47 13.42 28.27 -35.96
N ARG A 48 12.61 27.39 -35.34
CA ARG A 48 12.84 26.89 -33.97
C ARG A 48 13.68 25.60 -33.93
N ALA A 49 14.00 24.99 -35.07
CA ALA A 49 14.82 23.79 -35.21
C ALA A 49 14.35 22.61 -34.31
N ARG A 50 13.05 22.43 -34.12
CA ARG A 50 12.49 21.52 -33.10
C ARG A 50 12.93 20.07 -33.30
N LEU A 51 12.83 19.56 -34.52
CA LEU A 51 13.20 18.18 -34.85
C LEU A 51 14.69 17.93 -34.56
N PHE A 52 15.57 18.82 -35.02
CA PHE A 52 17.00 18.77 -34.71
C PHE A 52 17.27 18.78 -33.20
N ARG A 53 16.71 19.75 -32.46
CA ARG A 53 16.94 19.89 -31.01
C ARG A 53 16.48 18.68 -30.22
N VAL A 54 15.30 18.13 -30.55
CA VAL A 54 14.74 16.95 -29.86
C VAL A 54 15.53 15.68 -30.19
N SER A 55 15.91 15.46 -31.45
CA SER A 55 16.73 14.30 -31.85
C SER A 55 18.13 14.34 -31.22
N CYS A 56 18.81 15.49 -31.26
CA CYS A 56 20.10 15.67 -30.59
C CYS A 56 20.01 15.47 -29.08
N LEU A 57 18.97 16.01 -28.43
CA LEU A 57 18.74 15.79 -26.99
C LEU A 57 18.49 14.30 -26.68
N ALA A 58 17.67 13.60 -27.47
CA ALA A 58 17.38 12.18 -27.25
C ALA A 58 18.67 11.33 -27.30
N VAL A 59 19.57 11.59 -28.26
CA VAL A 59 20.88 10.95 -28.34
C VAL A 59 21.75 11.34 -27.14
N LEU A 60 21.82 12.61 -26.75
CA LEU A 60 22.62 13.06 -25.61
C LEU A 60 22.16 12.42 -24.28
N LEU A 61 20.85 12.33 -24.03
CA LEU A 61 20.33 11.73 -22.80
C LEU A 61 20.54 10.21 -22.76
N LEU A 62 20.46 9.53 -23.91
CA LEU A 62 20.86 8.12 -24.02
C LEU A 62 22.33 7.92 -23.64
N TRP A 63 23.23 8.81 -24.08
CA TRP A 63 24.65 8.75 -23.67
C TRP A 63 24.91 9.16 -22.21
N VAL A 64 24.06 10.00 -21.60
CA VAL A 64 24.08 10.24 -20.14
C VAL A 64 23.76 8.96 -19.38
N ASP A 65 22.75 8.20 -19.82
CA ASP A 65 22.41 6.91 -19.21
C ASP A 65 23.51 5.86 -19.38
N ILE A 66 24.07 5.70 -20.59
CA ILE A 66 25.23 4.82 -20.80
C ILE A 66 26.42 5.19 -19.91
N ARG A 67 26.71 6.50 -19.76
CA ARG A 67 27.77 6.98 -18.87
C ARG A 67 27.50 6.63 -17.41
N MET A 68 26.26 6.75 -16.95
CA MET A 68 25.83 6.38 -15.59
C MET A 68 25.93 4.85 -15.38
N LEU A 69 25.44 4.05 -16.33
CA LEU A 69 25.48 2.59 -16.29
C LEU A 69 26.92 2.04 -16.29
N VAL A 70 27.79 2.57 -17.14
CA VAL A 70 29.22 2.18 -17.18
C VAL A 70 29.93 2.59 -15.90
N ARG A 71 29.67 3.79 -15.34
CA ARG A 71 30.18 4.19 -14.02
C ARG A 71 29.65 3.29 -12.89
N CYS A 72 28.40 2.85 -12.95
CA CYS A 72 27.88 1.83 -12.04
C CYS A 72 28.61 0.49 -12.20
N TRP A 73 29.11 0.13 -13.38
CA TRP A 73 29.92 -1.08 -13.55
C TRP A 73 31.36 -0.93 -13.05
N THR A 74 32.00 0.25 -13.21
CA THR A 74 33.36 0.46 -12.67
C THR A 74 33.38 0.43 -11.14
N LEU A 75 32.42 1.10 -10.47
CA LEU A 75 32.19 0.90 -9.03
C LEU A 75 31.80 -0.57 -8.73
N GLY A 76 30.90 -1.13 -9.56
CA GLY A 76 30.39 -2.51 -9.49
C GLY A 76 31.43 -3.63 -9.59
N ALA A 77 32.64 -3.33 -10.08
CA ALA A 77 33.76 -4.25 -10.24
C ALA A 77 34.70 -4.31 -9.02
N GLY A 78 34.62 -3.33 -8.10
CA GLY A 78 35.35 -3.34 -6.84
C GLY A 78 34.78 -4.34 -5.82
N ARG A 79 35.36 -4.34 -4.61
CA ARG A 79 34.79 -5.04 -3.44
C ARG A 79 33.39 -4.48 -3.18
N ARG A 80 32.37 -5.32 -3.31
CA ARG A 80 30.96 -4.95 -3.08
C ARG A 80 30.64 -4.88 -1.60
N ASP A 81 31.13 -3.83 -0.95
CA ASP A 81 30.78 -3.49 0.43
C ASP A 81 29.52 -2.62 0.46
N THR A 82 28.39 -3.23 0.07
CA THR A 82 27.10 -2.53 -0.10
C THR A 82 26.50 -2.02 1.21
N ALA A 83 27.15 -2.27 2.35
CA ALA A 83 26.79 -1.75 3.67
C ALA A 83 27.73 -0.60 4.13
N SER A 84 28.63 -0.13 3.26
CA SER A 84 29.52 1.01 3.54
C SER A 84 28.91 2.33 3.03
N ALA A 85 28.99 3.39 3.84
CA ALA A 85 28.48 4.71 3.46
C ALA A 85 29.13 5.21 2.15
N GLN A 86 30.45 5.06 2.02
CA GLN A 86 31.22 5.36 0.80
C GLN A 86 30.67 4.68 -0.47
N TRP A 87 30.05 3.50 -0.36
CA TRP A 87 29.41 2.84 -1.50
C TRP A 87 28.11 3.56 -1.89
N ARG A 88 27.28 3.95 -0.93
CA ARG A 88 26.02 4.68 -1.12
C ARG A 88 26.30 6.09 -1.66
N GLU A 89 27.16 6.85 -0.97
CA GLU A 89 27.69 8.16 -1.40
C GLU A 89 28.20 8.16 -2.85
N ALA A 90 28.98 7.15 -3.23
CA ALA A 90 29.54 7.05 -4.58
C ALA A 90 28.48 6.79 -5.66
N HIS A 91 27.40 6.07 -5.36
CA HIS A 91 26.28 5.88 -6.29
C HIS A 91 25.35 7.08 -6.32
N GLU A 92 25.16 7.74 -5.18
CA GLU A 92 24.43 8.99 -5.06
C GLU A 92 25.04 10.11 -5.88
N ALA A 93 26.37 10.23 -5.84
CA ALA A 93 27.12 11.12 -6.72
C ALA A 93 26.87 10.82 -8.21
N LEU A 94 26.72 9.55 -8.62
CA LEU A 94 26.37 9.20 -10.00
C LEU A 94 24.94 9.61 -10.38
N LEU A 95 23.97 9.45 -9.47
CA LEU A 95 22.60 9.88 -9.72
C LEU A 95 22.49 11.40 -9.80
N SER A 96 23.19 12.14 -8.93
CA SER A 96 23.27 13.60 -8.98
C SER A 96 23.94 14.10 -10.26
N ASP A 97 25.07 13.51 -10.67
CA ASP A 97 25.77 13.79 -11.93
C ASP A 97 24.90 13.53 -13.17
N ALA A 98 24.09 12.47 -13.15
CA ALA A 98 23.11 12.21 -14.21
C ALA A 98 21.98 13.25 -14.23
N LEU A 99 21.45 13.64 -13.07
CA LEU A 99 20.40 14.68 -12.94
C LEU A 99 20.89 16.08 -13.34
N ASP A 100 22.09 16.49 -12.91
CA ASP A 100 22.71 17.75 -13.34
C ASP A 100 22.98 17.75 -14.86
N SER A 101 23.45 16.64 -15.43
CA SER A 101 23.65 16.51 -16.87
C SER A 101 22.34 16.62 -17.66
N LEU A 102 21.28 15.95 -17.20
CA LEU A 102 19.93 16.05 -17.75
C LEU A 102 19.42 17.50 -17.74
N MET A 103 19.55 18.20 -16.61
CA MET A 103 19.15 19.60 -16.49
C MET A 103 19.99 20.53 -17.37
N PHE A 104 21.31 20.32 -17.44
CA PHE A 104 22.21 21.08 -18.31
C PHE A 104 21.82 20.94 -19.79
N TYR A 105 21.61 19.71 -20.29
CA TYR A 105 21.26 19.50 -21.69
C TYR A 105 19.83 19.98 -22.02
N THR A 106 18.85 19.76 -21.16
CA THR A 106 17.49 20.28 -21.38
C THR A 106 17.44 21.81 -21.37
N ARG A 107 18.18 22.48 -20.48
CA ARG A 107 18.39 23.94 -20.54
C ARG A 107 19.04 24.36 -21.86
N ARG A 108 20.18 23.74 -22.22
CA ARG A 108 21.01 24.12 -23.37
C ARG A 108 20.35 23.89 -24.73
N TRP A 109 19.41 22.94 -24.85
CA TRP A 109 18.76 22.57 -26.11
C TRP A 109 17.30 23.00 -26.22
N LEU A 110 16.52 22.91 -25.13
CA LEU A 110 15.09 23.26 -25.11
C LEU A 110 14.80 24.63 -24.49
N GLY A 111 15.76 25.25 -23.78
CA GLY A 111 15.52 26.46 -22.98
C GLY A 111 14.76 26.18 -21.69
N LEU A 112 14.84 24.96 -21.16
CA LEU A 112 14.15 24.58 -19.92
C LEU A 112 14.89 25.11 -18.69
N GLU A 113 14.24 25.94 -17.88
CA GLU A 113 14.82 26.53 -16.67
C GLU A 113 13.92 26.30 -15.46
N VAL A 114 14.48 25.71 -14.41
CA VAL A 114 13.80 25.49 -13.13
C VAL A 114 14.11 26.68 -12.22
N HIS A 115 13.08 27.50 -11.98
CA HIS A 115 13.14 28.63 -11.06
C HIS A 115 12.51 28.22 -9.73
N LEU A 116 13.18 28.57 -8.62
CA LEU A 116 12.66 28.42 -7.27
C LEU A 116 12.34 29.83 -6.73
N THR A 117 11.05 30.11 -6.52
CA THR A 117 10.57 31.45 -6.10
C THR A 117 10.96 31.76 -4.65
N ASP A 118 10.80 30.77 -3.77
CA ASP A 118 10.92 30.91 -2.31
C ASP A 118 11.90 29.89 -1.74
N ARG A 119 12.47 30.19 -0.56
CA ARG A 119 13.32 29.21 0.14
C ARG A 119 12.48 27.99 0.54
N MET A 120 12.91 26.80 0.15
CA MET A 120 12.32 25.56 0.69
C MET A 120 12.79 25.34 2.13
N HIS A 121 11.84 25.13 3.03
CA HIS A 121 12.09 24.85 4.44
C HIS A 121 12.19 23.34 4.65
N PHE A 122 13.42 22.81 4.77
CA PHE A 122 13.69 21.38 4.87
C PHE A 122 13.56 20.81 6.29
N GLY A 123 12.50 21.22 7.01
CA GLY A 123 12.15 20.69 8.33
C GLY A 123 13.24 20.89 9.38
N THR A 124 13.44 19.86 10.21
CA THR A 124 14.62 19.71 11.07
C THR A 124 15.67 18.87 10.35
N GLU A 125 16.94 19.18 10.60
CA GLU A 125 18.04 18.26 10.32
C GLU A 125 17.87 16.95 11.16
N ASP A 126 18.66 15.92 10.85
CA ASP A 126 18.57 14.57 11.45
C ASP A 126 17.26 13.77 11.21
N HIS A 127 16.32 14.23 10.37
CA HIS A 127 15.08 13.52 10.07
C HIS A 127 14.82 13.32 8.57
N ALA A 128 14.35 12.12 8.19
CA ALA A 128 13.92 11.81 6.83
C ALA A 128 12.68 12.64 6.42
N LEU A 129 12.70 13.22 5.22
CA LEU A 129 11.63 14.09 4.75
C LEU A 129 10.58 13.34 3.91
N LEU A 130 9.33 13.81 3.92
CA LEU A 130 8.29 13.38 2.97
C LEU A 130 7.92 14.56 2.05
N ALA A 131 8.25 14.45 0.77
CA ALA A 131 7.97 15.47 -0.24
C ALA A 131 6.70 15.09 -1.03
N PHE A 132 5.68 15.95 -0.98
CA PHE A 132 4.45 15.79 -1.77
C PHE A 132 4.44 16.77 -2.93
N ALA A 133 4.51 16.25 -4.15
CA ALA A 133 4.56 17.06 -5.37
C ALA A 133 3.35 16.80 -6.28
N ARG A 134 2.92 17.84 -7.00
CA ARG A 134 2.06 17.64 -8.18
C ARG A 134 2.86 17.02 -9.33
N HIS A 135 2.16 16.38 -10.25
CA HIS A 135 2.74 15.80 -11.45
C HIS A 135 1.96 16.34 -12.65
N ALA A 136 2.53 17.24 -13.45
CA ALA A 136 1.86 17.87 -14.61
C ALA A 136 2.51 17.52 -15.96
N GLY A 137 3.76 17.08 -15.96
CA GLY A 137 4.51 16.63 -17.13
C GLY A 137 5.33 15.36 -16.88
N PRO A 138 5.96 14.80 -17.92
CA PRO A 138 6.83 13.63 -17.79
C PRO A 138 8.21 13.97 -17.20
N PHE A 139 8.61 15.23 -17.25
CA PHE A 139 9.92 15.71 -16.79
C PHE A 139 9.91 16.10 -15.31
N ASP A 140 8.73 16.44 -14.76
CA ASP A 140 8.55 17.00 -13.41
C ASP A 140 9.21 16.17 -12.32
N SER A 141 9.14 14.83 -12.41
CA SER A 141 9.74 13.95 -11.42
C SER A 141 11.27 14.02 -11.41
N LEU A 142 11.89 14.31 -12.56
CA LEU A 142 13.33 14.50 -12.69
C LEU A 142 13.74 15.93 -12.28
N ALA A 143 12.93 16.94 -12.63
CA ALA A 143 13.13 18.31 -12.19
C ALA A 143 13.02 18.46 -10.66
N VAL A 144 12.01 17.86 -10.04
CA VAL A 144 11.85 17.85 -8.57
C VAL A 144 12.95 17.01 -7.91
N ALA A 145 13.37 15.90 -8.52
CA ALA A 145 14.46 15.10 -7.98
C ALA A 145 15.81 15.83 -7.97
N TRP A 146 16.15 16.47 -9.09
CA TRP A 146 17.31 17.35 -9.19
C TRP A 146 17.23 18.52 -8.20
N LEU A 147 16.06 19.16 -8.09
CA LEU A 147 15.86 20.28 -7.19
C LEU A 147 16.08 19.88 -5.73
N LEU A 148 15.53 18.74 -5.28
CA LEU A 148 15.75 18.19 -3.94
C LEU A 148 17.23 17.87 -3.70
N ALA A 149 17.87 17.13 -4.61
CA ALA A 149 19.29 16.79 -4.51
C ALA A 149 20.17 18.04 -4.37
N ARG A 150 19.91 19.07 -5.18
CA ARG A 150 20.75 20.27 -5.27
C ARG A 150 20.46 21.34 -4.21
N THR A 151 19.29 21.32 -3.56
CA THR A 151 18.91 22.35 -2.57
C THR A 151 18.78 21.84 -1.14
N ALA A 152 18.41 20.57 -0.94
CA ALA A 152 18.42 19.93 0.38
C ALA A 152 19.72 19.16 0.66
N GLY A 153 20.51 18.85 -0.37
CA GLY A 153 21.58 17.85 -0.30
C GLY A 153 21.06 16.41 -0.25
N ARG A 154 19.76 16.20 -0.50
CA ARG A 154 19.05 14.93 -0.26
C ARG A 154 18.55 14.32 -1.56
N LEU A 155 19.00 13.12 -1.89
CA LEU A 155 18.49 12.40 -3.05
C LEU A 155 17.14 11.74 -2.74
N PRO A 156 16.17 11.79 -3.67
CA PRO A 156 14.85 11.26 -3.41
C PRO A 156 14.77 9.75 -3.61
N ARG A 157 14.23 9.05 -2.62
CA ARG A 157 13.67 7.70 -2.83
C ARG A 157 12.30 7.86 -3.48
N ILE A 158 12.18 7.41 -4.73
CA ILE A 158 10.98 7.61 -5.57
C ILE A 158 10.22 6.29 -5.72
N VAL A 159 8.89 6.37 -5.67
CA VAL A 159 7.97 5.27 -6.01
C VAL A 159 7.84 5.17 -7.54
N LEU A 160 8.54 4.23 -8.16
CA LEU A 160 8.73 4.13 -9.62
C LEU A 160 7.77 3.11 -10.26
N ALA A 161 7.48 3.25 -11.55
CA ALA A 161 6.74 2.23 -12.31
C ALA A 161 7.69 1.09 -12.74
N GLU A 162 7.27 -0.17 -12.58
CA GLU A 162 8.03 -1.36 -13.03
C GLU A 162 8.49 -1.32 -14.50
N ALA A 163 7.71 -0.68 -15.36
CA ALA A 163 8.06 -0.47 -16.77
C ALA A 163 9.36 0.33 -16.97
N LEU A 164 9.80 1.13 -15.99
CA LEU A 164 11.10 1.82 -16.06
C LEU A 164 12.29 0.86 -15.93
N ARG A 165 12.09 -0.39 -15.50
CA ARG A 165 13.14 -1.42 -15.50
C ARG A 165 13.59 -1.86 -16.91
N TRP A 166 12.89 -1.41 -17.96
CA TRP A 166 13.34 -1.55 -19.36
C TRP A 166 14.50 -0.62 -19.72
N ASP A 167 14.76 0.41 -18.90
CA ASP A 167 15.97 1.21 -18.95
C ASP A 167 17.01 0.60 -17.97
N PRO A 168 18.12 0.01 -18.46
CA PRO A 168 19.07 -0.68 -17.60
C PRO A 168 19.94 0.22 -16.74
N GLY A 169 20.19 1.48 -17.13
CA GLY A 169 20.95 2.42 -16.30
C GLY A 169 20.11 2.88 -15.12
N ILE A 170 18.87 3.31 -15.39
CA ILE A 170 17.86 3.64 -14.36
C ILE A 170 17.56 2.43 -13.45
N ASP A 171 17.38 1.22 -14.00
CA ASP A 171 17.20 0.00 -13.21
C ASP A 171 18.42 -0.29 -12.32
N THR A 172 19.63 -0.13 -12.85
CA THR A 172 20.87 -0.43 -12.12
C THR A 172 21.11 0.56 -10.99
N ILE A 173 20.97 1.87 -11.22
CA ILE A 173 21.25 2.87 -10.18
C ILE A 173 20.17 2.85 -9.09
N LEU A 174 18.89 2.82 -9.46
CA LEU A 174 17.79 2.91 -8.50
C LEU A 174 17.60 1.60 -7.71
N THR A 175 17.98 0.44 -8.27
CA THR A 175 18.06 -0.82 -7.50
C THR A 175 19.24 -0.84 -6.52
N ARG A 176 20.27 0.00 -6.70
CA ARG A 176 21.41 0.12 -5.75
C ARG A 176 21.21 1.19 -4.67
N LEU A 177 20.27 2.11 -4.89
CA LEU A 177 19.85 3.15 -3.94
C LEU A 177 18.47 2.83 -3.35
N ASP A 178 18.21 1.53 -3.12
CA ASP A 178 17.03 0.92 -2.49
C ASP A 178 15.65 1.55 -2.84
N SER A 179 15.50 2.01 -4.08
CA SER A 179 14.30 2.69 -4.55
C SER A 179 13.23 1.71 -5.02
N PHE A 180 11.99 1.92 -4.59
CA PHE A 180 10.92 0.94 -4.81
C PHE A 180 10.24 1.09 -6.17
N PHE A 181 10.36 0.05 -7.01
CA PHE A 181 9.57 -0.12 -8.23
C PHE A 181 8.27 -0.87 -7.91
N VAL A 182 7.13 -0.24 -8.20
CA VAL A 182 5.79 -0.76 -7.87
C VAL A 182 5.38 -1.90 -8.81
N PRO A 183 4.98 -3.06 -8.26
CA PRO A 183 4.43 -4.17 -9.03
C PRO A 183 3.25 -3.79 -9.92
N SER A 184 3.26 -4.28 -11.16
CA SER A 184 2.23 -4.04 -12.17
C SER A 184 0.89 -4.70 -11.82
N ALA A 185 0.92 -5.76 -11.01
CA ALA A 185 -0.24 -6.40 -10.36
C ALA A 185 0.16 -6.93 -8.95
N GLY A 186 -0.83 -7.27 -8.12
CA GLY A 186 -0.63 -7.84 -6.77
C GLY A 186 -0.84 -6.86 -5.61
N ASP A 187 -1.15 -7.40 -4.42
CA ASP A 187 -1.42 -6.65 -3.18
C ASP A 187 -0.16 -6.08 -2.51
N ASP A 188 1.02 -6.58 -2.89
CA ASP A 188 2.32 -6.30 -2.25
C ASP A 188 2.78 -4.82 -2.34
N ARG A 189 2.10 -4.02 -3.16
CA ARG A 189 2.37 -2.57 -3.34
C ARG A 189 2.44 -1.79 -2.02
N LEU A 190 1.57 -2.12 -1.06
CA LEU A 190 1.53 -1.44 0.24
C LEU A 190 2.65 -1.91 1.16
N ALA A 191 3.08 -3.17 1.05
CA ALA A 191 4.19 -3.71 1.83
C ALA A 191 5.54 -3.16 1.33
N GLY A 192 5.76 -3.08 0.02
CA GLY A 192 6.98 -2.50 -0.55
C GLY A 192 7.15 -1.00 -0.23
N VAL A 193 6.08 -0.19 -0.29
CA VAL A 193 6.13 1.21 0.14
C VAL A 193 6.39 1.34 1.65
N ARG A 194 5.81 0.47 2.49
CA ARG A 194 6.14 0.41 3.93
C ARG A 194 7.60 0.00 4.18
N GLY A 195 8.13 -0.96 3.42
CA GLY A 195 9.52 -1.39 3.52
C GLY A 195 10.50 -0.27 3.18
N MET A 196 10.27 0.45 2.09
CA MET A 196 11.06 1.62 1.70
C MET A 196 10.94 2.76 2.73
N ALA A 197 9.76 3.01 3.29
CA ALA A 197 9.57 4.02 4.34
C ALA A 197 10.25 3.63 5.66
N ALA A 198 10.35 2.33 5.96
CA ALA A 198 11.04 1.80 7.14
C ALA A 198 12.57 1.70 6.99
N SER A 199 13.11 1.93 5.79
CA SER A 199 14.56 1.96 5.52
C SER A 199 15.09 3.35 5.16
N LEU A 200 14.30 4.42 5.36
CA LEU A 200 14.74 5.80 5.22
C LEU A 200 15.76 6.16 6.30
N GLU A 201 16.85 6.80 5.88
CA GLU A 201 17.91 7.34 6.73
C GLU A 201 17.68 8.85 6.99
N PRO A 202 18.32 9.46 8.01
CA PRO A 202 18.10 10.85 8.42
C PRO A 202 18.23 11.92 7.33
N ASP A 203 18.93 11.59 6.25
CA ASP A 203 19.28 12.39 5.08
C ASP A 203 18.41 12.10 3.83
N ASP A 204 17.61 11.02 3.80
CA ASP A 204 16.74 10.75 2.66
C ASP A 204 15.57 11.75 2.53
N VAL A 205 14.95 11.76 1.35
CA VAL A 205 13.61 12.32 1.12
C VAL A 205 12.73 11.35 0.32
N LEU A 206 11.56 11.01 0.85
CA LEU A 206 10.56 10.18 0.16
C LEU A 206 9.66 11.06 -0.72
N LEU A 207 9.80 10.95 -2.04
CA LEU A 207 9.04 11.75 -3.02
C LEU A 207 7.76 11.02 -3.48
N ILE A 208 6.60 11.63 -3.19
CA ILE A 208 5.27 11.10 -3.47
C ILE A 208 4.51 12.05 -4.40
N PHE A 209 3.86 11.48 -5.43
CA PHE A 209 2.93 12.16 -6.33
C PHE A 209 1.50 11.68 -6.06
N PRO A 210 0.67 12.37 -5.22
CA PRO A 210 -0.62 11.84 -4.73
C PRO A 210 -1.67 11.56 -5.82
N GLU A 211 -1.54 12.23 -6.96
CA GLU A 211 -2.33 12.02 -8.18
C GLU A 211 -2.10 10.63 -8.81
N GLY A 212 -0.90 10.07 -8.60
CA GLY A 212 -0.43 8.83 -9.19
C GLY A 212 -0.33 8.83 -10.72
N GLN A 213 -0.53 9.96 -11.40
CA GLN A 213 -0.43 10.12 -12.85
C GLN A 213 -0.34 11.60 -13.20
N ASN A 214 0.30 11.96 -14.30
CA ASN A 214 0.43 13.36 -14.68
C ASN A 214 -0.96 13.98 -14.99
N TRP A 215 -1.27 15.13 -14.39
CA TRP A 215 -2.31 16.05 -14.81
C TRP A 215 -2.06 16.54 -16.24
N THR A 216 -3.12 16.67 -17.03
CA THR A 216 -3.17 17.54 -18.21
C THR A 216 -4.61 18.05 -18.34
N PRO A 217 -4.89 19.17 -19.06
CA PRO A 217 -6.27 19.64 -19.26
C PRO A 217 -7.17 18.55 -19.85
N SER A 218 -6.68 17.83 -20.87
CA SER A 218 -7.40 16.73 -21.50
C SER A 218 -7.61 15.53 -20.57
N ARG A 219 -6.64 15.18 -19.71
CA ARG A 219 -6.79 14.10 -18.72
C ARG A 219 -7.74 14.47 -17.59
N ARG A 220 -7.73 15.74 -17.16
CA ARG A 220 -8.69 16.30 -16.20
C ARG A 220 -10.10 16.28 -16.81
N ALA A 221 -10.29 16.75 -18.03
CA ALA A 221 -11.56 16.65 -18.75
C ALA A 221 -12.04 15.19 -18.90
N HIS A 222 -11.19 14.26 -19.37
CA HIS A 222 -11.49 12.82 -19.45
C HIS A 222 -11.57 12.10 -18.08
N LEU A 223 -11.32 12.79 -16.98
CA LEU A 223 -11.57 12.31 -15.63
C LEU A 223 -12.94 12.82 -15.17
N ILE A 224 -13.16 14.14 -15.21
CA ILE A 224 -14.45 14.81 -14.98
C ILE A 224 -15.58 14.12 -15.75
N GLU A 225 -15.44 14.01 -17.06
CA GLU A 225 -16.41 13.42 -17.97
C GLU A 225 -16.69 11.94 -17.69
N ARG A 226 -15.68 11.21 -17.20
CA ARG A 226 -15.82 9.80 -16.78
C ARG A 226 -16.47 9.68 -15.41
N LEU A 227 -16.26 10.64 -14.53
CA LEU A 227 -16.88 10.70 -13.21
C LEU A 227 -18.37 11.07 -13.37
N ARG A 228 -18.69 12.08 -14.19
CA ARG A 228 -20.07 12.43 -14.62
C ARG A 228 -20.78 11.21 -15.22
N ARG A 229 -20.19 10.52 -16.22
CA ARG A 229 -20.74 9.26 -16.79
C ARG A 229 -20.77 8.05 -15.85
N ARG A 230 -20.41 8.20 -14.57
CA ARG A 230 -20.50 7.18 -13.52
C ARG A 230 -21.39 7.59 -12.36
N GLY A 231 -22.06 8.75 -12.43
CA GLY A 231 -22.77 9.33 -11.29
C GLY A 231 -21.83 9.88 -10.19
N GLU A 232 -20.50 9.87 -10.39
CA GLU A 232 -19.52 10.40 -9.44
C GLU A 232 -19.47 11.95 -9.50
N HIS A 233 -20.62 12.64 -9.57
CA HIS A 233 -20.76 14.07 -9.83
C HIS A 233 -19.93 14.93 -8.85
N GLY A 234 -20.12 14.79 -7.53
CA GLY A 234 -19.31 15.52 -6.55
C GLY A 234 -17.79 15.28 -6.62
N ARG A 235 -17.34 14.23 -7.33
CA ARG A 235 -15.91 14.02 -7.64
C ARG A 235 -15.50 14.63 -8.98
N ALA A 236 -16.42 14.72 -9.94
CA ALA A 236 -16.27 15.54 -11.13
C ALA A 236 -16.15 17.02 -10.74
N ASP A 237 -17.07 17.54 -9.92
CA ASP A 237 -17.07 18.92 -9.42
C ASP A 237 -15.79 19.24 -8.64
N ARG A 238 -15.33 18.31 -7.81
CA ARG A 238 -14.03 18.43 -7.13
C ARG A 238 -12.85 18.38 -8.11
N ALA A 239 -12.91 17.58 -9.18
CA ALA A 239 -11.91 17.60 -10.25
C ALA A 239 -12.00 18.87 -11.12
N GLU A 240 -13.15 19.54 -11.16
CA GLU A 240 -13.36 20.85 -11.79
C GLU A 240 -12.74 21.97 -10.93
N GLN A 241 -12.91 21.94 -9.61
CA GLN A 241 -12.22 22.84 -8.67
C GLN A 241 -10.69 22.66 -8.69
N LEU A 242 -10.19 21.45 -8.90
CA LEU A 242 -8.75 21.17 -9.03
C LEU A 242 -8.23 21.58 -10.41
N VAL A 243 -8.04 22.89 -10.62
CA VAL A 243 -7.57 23.47 -11.89
C VAL A 243 -6.15 23.01 -12.26
N ASN A 244 -5.27 22.77 -11.28
CA ASN A 244 -3.82 22.61 -11.48
C ASN A 244 -3.24 21.24 -11.08
N VAL A 245 -4.08 20.32 -10.61
CA VAL A 245 -3.76 18.95 -10.14
C VAL A 245 -4.95 18.02 -10.39
N LEU A 246 -4.78 16.71 -10.31
CA LEU A 246 -5.87 15.73 -10.28
C LEU A 246 -6.24 15.34 -8.84
N PRO A 247 -7.48 14.89 -8.57
CA PRO A 247 -7.82 14.30 -7.28
C PRO A 247 -7.00 13.03 -7.03
N ARG A 248 -6.63 12.80 -5.76
CA ARG A 248 -5.83 11.63 -5.32
C ARG A 248 -6.40 10.33 -5.87
N ARG A 249 -5.54 9.43 -6.35
CA ARG A 249 -5.99 8.13 -6.87
C ARG A 249 -6.48 7.27 -5.71
N PRO A 250 -7.72 6.72 -5.73
CA PRO A 250 -8.15 5.77 -4.73
C PRO A 250 -7.31 4.48 -4.82
N ALA A 251 -7.07 3.84 -3.67
CA ALA A 251 -6.45 2.52 -3.63
C ALA A 251 -7.33 1.49 -4.38
N ALA A 252 -6.69 0.50 -5.00
CA ALA A 252 -7.42 -0.60 -5.63
C ALA A 252 -8.05 -1.48 -4.54
N ARG A 253 -9.34 -1.78 -4.66
CA ARG A 253 -10.07 -2.68 -3.75
C ARG A 253 -9.60 -4.12 -4.06
N GLY A 254 -8.84 -4.73 -3.16
CA GLY A 254 -8.45 -6.14 -3.27
C GLY A 254 -9.64 -7.09 -3.15
N PRO A 255 -9.52 -8.36 -3.57
CA PRO A 255 -10.59 -9.35 -3.42
C PRO A 255 -10.86 -9.65 -1.93
N PRO A 256 -12.09 -10.02 -1.55
CA PRO A 256 -12.47 -10.18 -0.15
C PRO A 256 -11.81 -11.41 0.50
N GLY A 257 -10.75 -11.16 1.26
CA GLY A 257 -10.17 -12.14 2.18
C GLY A 257 -11.14 -12.48 3.32
N ARG A 258 -11.23 -13.77 3.69
CA ARG A 258 -12.07 -14.21 4.82
C ARG A 258 -11.66 -13.54 6.15
N PRO A 259 -12.62 -13.17 7.01
CA PRO A 259 -12.31 -12.64 8.34
C PRO A 259 -11.66 -13.75 9.20
N GLY A 260 -10.53 -13.46 9.84
CA GLY A 260 -9.83 -14.50 10.60
C GLY A 260 -8.44 -14.23 11.16
N ARG A 261 -7.94 -12.99 11.20
CA ARG A 261 -6.86 -12.59 12.13
C ARG A 261 -6.62 -11.09 12.13
N THR A 262 -6.84 -10.45 13.27
CA THR A 262 -6.26 -9.15 13.60
C THR A 262 -4.74 -9.29 13.71
N PRO A 263 -3.94 -8.42 13.05
CA PRO A 263 -2.59 -8.14 13.53
C PRO A 263 -2.75 -7.51 14.92
N THR A 264 -2.17 -8.12 15.95
CA THR A 264 -2.27 -7.61 17.32
C THR A 264 -1.68 -6.20 17.41
N SER A 265 -2.23 -5.41 18.34
CA SER A 265 -1.84 -4.02 18.56
C SER A 265 -0.32 -3.83 18.64
N TRP A 266 0.17 -2.78 17.98
CA TRP A 266 1.52 -2.26 18.23
C TRP A 266 1.52 -1.59 19.61
N SER A 267 1.67 -2.40 20.66
CA SER A 267 1.80 -1.91 22.03
C SER A 267 3.03 -1.00 22.11
N SER A 268 2.82 0.26 22.49
CA SER A 268 3.87 1.26 22.72
C SER A 268 4.73 0.87 23.92
N ARG A 269 5.67 -0.06 23.70
CA ARG A 269 6.64 -0.48 24.71
C ARG A 269 7.79 0.53 24.72
N THR A 270 7.76 1.41 25.73
CA THR A 270 8.79 2.42 26.01
C THR A 270 10.20 1.81 25.94
N PRO A 271 11.21 2.48 25.34
CA PRO A 271 12.55 1.93 25.20
C PRO A 271 13.28 1.86 26.56
N ALA A 272 13.09 0.75 27.28
CA ALA A 272 13.90 0.41 28.44
C ALA A 272 15.35 0.13 28.01
N THR A 273 16.25 1.06 28.32
CA THR A 273 17.72 0.98 28.27
C THR A 273 18.31 -0.24 27.55
N ALA A 274 18.59 -0.08 26.26
CA ALA A 274 19.22 -1.12 25.45
C ALA A 274 20.70 -1.33 25.83
N THR A 275 20.96 -2.15 26.85
CA THR A 275 22.32 -2.50 27.28
C THR A 275 23.10 -3.15 26.14
N CYS A 276 24.16 -2.48 25.66
CA CYS A 276 24.91 -2.90 24.48
C CYS A 276 25.49 -4.31 24.61
N ARG A 277 25.02 -5.24 23.77
CA ARG A 277 25.55 -6.61 23.66
C ARG A 277 26.11 -6.91 22.25
N ARG A 278 27.11 -6.14 21.81
CA ARG A 278 27.90 -6.51 20.61
C ARG A 278 29.42 -6.30 20.66
N CYS A 279 30.02 -6.17 21.85
CA CYS A 279 31.47 -6.17 22.05
C CYS A 279 31.95 -7.42 22.83
N ALA A 280 31.86 -8.62 22.22
CA ALA A 280 32.32 -9.87 22.86
C ALA A 280 32.68 -11.02 21.87
N ARG A 281 33.36 -10.74 20.74
CA ARG A 281 33.93 -11.79 19.86
C ARG A 281 35.32 -11.42 19.30
N SER A 282 36.26 -11.11 20.19
CA SER A 282 37.68 -10.92 19.87
C SER A 282 38.57 -11.43 21.01
N GLY A 283 39.05 -12.67 20.88
CA GLY A 283 39.92 -13.35 21.85
C GLY A 283 39.19 -13.90 23.09
N ARG A 284 39.74 -14.89 23.80
CA ARG A 284 40.81 -15.86 23.48
C ARG A 284 40.48 -17.20 24.17
N ARG A 285 40.82 -18.33 23.55
CA ARG A 285 41.28 -19.51 24.30
C ARG A 285 42.78 -19.61 24.09
N SER A 286 43.54 -19.72 25.19
CA SER A 286 44.98 -19.89 25.15
C SER A 286 45.41 -21.11 25.98
N ARG A 287 46.10 -22.02 25.30
CA ARG A 287 47.06 -23.02 25.80
C ARG A 287 47.91 -23.41 24.57
N SER A 288 49.22 -23.58 24.64
CA SER A 288 50.19 -23.27 25.71
C SER A 288 51.60 -23.46 25.14
N GLY A 289 52.56 -22.56 25.42
CA GLY A 289 53.94 -22.72 24.97
C GLY A 289 54.90 -21.58 25.35
N THR A 290 55.84 -21.90 26.25
CA THR A 290 57.24 -21.41 26.33
C THR A 290 57.65 -20.03 25.77
N GLY A 291 58.13 -19.13 26.63
CA GLY A 291 58.90 -17.93 26.25
C GLY A 291 59.42 -17.16 27.48
N ARG A 292 60.71 -16.75 27.51
CA ARG A 292 61.40 -16.16 28.68
C ARG A 292 61.26 -14.63 28.79
N SER A 293 61.54 -14.09 29.99
CA SER A 293 62.05 -12.73 30.30
C SER A 293 61.13 -11.51 29.98
N SER A 294 61.18 -10.37 30.70
CA SER A 294 61.80 -10.03 32.01
C SER A 294 61.28 -8.65 32.51
N SER A 295 61.57 -8.29 33.77
CA SER A 295 61.42 -6.95 34.41
C SER A 295 59.99 -6.42 34.69
N ALA A 296 59.91 -5.40 35.55
CA ALA A 296 58.72 -4.88 36.25
C ALA A 296 59.08 -3.50 36.91
N PRO A 297 58.24 -2.86 37.76
CA PRO A 297 56.78 -2.61 37.75
C PRO A 297 56.41 -1.09 37.87
N GLY A 298 55.12 -0.72 37.77
CA GLY A 298 54.67 0.68 37.98
C GLY A 298 53.19 0.89 38.38
N ARG A 299 52.95 1.08 39.69
CA ARG A 299 51.88 1.85 40.39
C ARG A 299 50.61 2.24 39.57
N GLY A 300 49.44 1.65 39.84
CA GLY A 300 48.38 2.29 40.68
C GLY A 300 47.11 2.56 39.84
N ALA A 301 45.88 2.67 40.36
CA ALA A 301 45.36 2.62 41.74
C ALA A 301 44.04 1.78 41.85
N ARG A 302 43.33 1.86 42.98
CA ARG A 302 42.10 1.12 43.38
C ARG A 302 40.97 2.14 43.70
N PRO A 303 39.65 1.82 43.71
CA PRO A 303 39.09 0.97 44.80
C PRO A 303 37.79 0.13 44.55
N THR A 304 37.67 -0.98 45.31
CA THR A 304 36.49 -1.57 46.01
C THR A 304 35.14 -1.83 45.29
N CYS A 305 34.58 -3.06 45.19
CA CYS A 305 34.07 -4.03 46.24
C CYS A 305 32.59 -3.77 46.64
N PRO A 306 31.78 -4.75 47.16
CA PRO A 306 32.18 -6.01 47.86
C PRO A 306 31.36 -7.32 47.60
N THR A 307 31.83 -8.46 48.19
CA THR A 307 31.11 -9.62 48.86
C THR A 307 29.83 -10.27 48.28
N THR A 308 29.48 -11.58 48.42
CA THR A 308 30.09 -12.86 48.91
C THR A 308 29.27 -14.08 48.38
N PRO A 309 29.67 -15.37 48.56
CA PRO A 309 29.15 -16.52 47.77
C PRO A 309 28.33 -17.57 48.62
N PRO A 310 28.30 -18.92 48.40
CA PRO A 310 27.02 -19.67 48.44
C PRO A 310 26.99 -20.96 49.32
N PRO A 311 25.87 -21.71 49.30
CA PRO A 311 25.88 -23.17 49.17
C PRO A 311 24.80 -23.67 48.18
N SER A 312 24.70 -24.91 47.69
CA SER A 312 25.56 -26.07 47.39
C SER A 312 24.62 -27.29 47.21
N ARG A 313 24.79 -28.08 46.14
CA ARG A 313 24.66 -29.56 45.95
C ARG A 313 24.01 -30.47 47.03
N PRO A 314 23.62 -31.75 46.73
CA PRO A 314 23.92 -32.60 45.54
C PRO A 314 22.62 -33.01 44.80
N GLY A 315 22.51 -33.97 43.87
CA GLY A 315 23.23 -35.21 43.48
C GLY A 315 22.27 -36.04 42.59
N TRP A 316 22.58 -37.19 41.98
CA TRP A 316 23.82 -38.00 41.89
C TRP A 316 23.75 -38.83 40.57
N THR A 317 24.90 -39.15 39.97
CA THR A 317 25.28 -40.37 39.17
C THR A 317 24.30 -41.15 38.26
N SER A 318 24.72 -41.92 37.23
CA SER A 318 25.83 -41.89 36.25
C SER A 318 25.87 -43.22 35.46
N ALA A 319 26.36 -43.19 34.22
CA ALA A 319 26.75 -44.37 33.40
C ALA A 319 25.61 -45.32 32.92
N GLY A 320 25.78 -46.12 31.86
CA GLY A 320 26.97 -46.26 31.01
C GLY A 320 26.78 -47.00 29.67
N ALA A 321 27.91 -47.08 28.94
CA ALA A 321 28.27 -47.96 27.80
C ALA A 321 27.23 -48.98 27.26
N ARG A 322 26.87 -48.93 25.96
CA ARG A 322 27.58 -49.56 24.82
C ARG A 322 27.72 -51.11 24.88
N SER A 323 26.97 -51.82 24.04
CA SER A 323 27.52 -52.74 23.00
C SER A 323 26.44 -53.46 22.17
N THR A 324 26.64 -53.55 20.84
CA THR A 324 26.07 -54.57 19.93
C THR A 324 26.97 -55.83 19.96
N PRO A 325 26.74 -56.96 19.22
CA PRO A 325 25.73 -57.26 18.18
C PRO A 325 25.02 -58.64 18.33
N GLY A 326 24.20 -59.04 17.34
CA GLY A 326 23.75 -60.44 17.19
C GLY A 326 22.60 -60.68 16.20
N SER A 327 22.72 -61.70 15.36
CA SER A 327 21.67 -62.29 14.50
C SER A 327 22.01 -63.79 14.33
N PRO A 328 21.05 -64.75 14.22
CA PRO A 328 20.63 -65.20 12.86
C PRO A 328 19.26 -65.94 12.73
N ARG A 329 18.82 -66.19 11.46
CA ARG A 329 17.99 -67.35 10.99
C ARG A 329 16.54 -67.46 11.56
N THR A 330 15.58 -68.28 11.07
CA THR A 330 15.48 -69.25 9.92
C THR A 330 14.05 -69.24 9.30
N ARG A 331 13.70 -70.16 8.38
CA ARG A 331 12.43 -70.26 7.63
C ARG A 331 11.98 -71.74 7.43
N ALA A 332 10.80 -71.98 6.82
CA ALA A 332 10.25 -73.29 6.37
C ALA A 332 9.80 -74.26 7.50
N PRO A 333 9.11 -75.42 7.24
CA PRO A 333 8.71 -76.10 5.98
C PRO A 333 7.15 -76.28 5.84
N THR A 334 6.46 -77.01 4.94
CA THR A 334 6.59 -77.54 3.53
C THR A 334 5.19 -78.03 3.04
N GLY A 335 4.94 -78.20 1.73
CA GLY A 335 3.77 -78.93 1.19
C GLY A 335 3.69 -79.03 -0.35
N PHE A 336 3.41 -80.22 -0.89
CA PHE A 336 3.35 -80.61 -2.34
C PHE A 336 1.94 -81.17 -2.68
N PRO A 337 1.56 -81.59 -3.93
CA PRO A 337 2.21 -81.49 -5.25
C PRO A 337 1.30 -80.99 -6.42
N SER A 338 1.84 -80.96 -7.64
CA SER A 338 1.16 -80.93 -8.97
C SER A 338 0.57 -82.33 -9.35
N PRO A 339 -0.08 -82.61 -10.52
CA PRO A 339 -0.22 -81.80 -11.77
C PRO A 339 -1.57 -81.89 -12.56
N GLY A 340 -1.68 -81.09 -13.65
CA GLY A 340 -2.01 -81.67 -14.97
C GLY A 340 -3.39 -81.42 -15.63
N THR A 341 -3.32 -80.85 -16.85
CA THR A 341 -4.16 -81.16 -18.04
C THR A 341 -5.51 -80.42 -18.28
N ARG A 342 -5.77 -80.18 -19.58
CA ARG A 342 -7.00 -79.69 -20.27
C ARG A 342 -8.02 -80.86 -20.45
N PRO A 343 -9.28 -80.70 -20.96
CA PRO A 343 -9.79 -79.64 -21.86
C PRO A 343 -11.26 -79.16 -21.67
N SER A 344 -11.71 -78.29 -22.58
CA SER A 344 -13.12 -77.97 -22.89
C SER A 344 -13.86 -79.18 -23.52
N PRO A 345 -15.22 -79.26 -23.59
CA PRO A 345 -16.06 -78.26 -24.29
C PRO A 345 -17.46 -77.93 -23.71
N GLU A 346 -18.05 -76.85 -24.27
CA GLU A 346 -19.47 -76.57 -24.56
C GLU A 346 -20.55 -77.58 -24.04
N ARG A 347 -21.65 -77.17 -23.36
CA ARG A 347 -22.90 -76.63 -23.98
C ARG A 347 -23.96 -76.10 -22.96
N ARG A 348 -24.95 -75.35 -23.49
CA ARG A 348 -26.20 -74.78 -22.91
C ARG A 348 -26.96 -75.72 -21.91
N ARG A 349 -27.86 -75.25 -21.01
CA ARG A 349 -28.89 -74.17 -21.14
C ARG A 349 -29.54 -73.74 -19.79
N THR A 350 -30.52 -72.81 -19.88
CA THR A 350 -31.62 -72.44 -18.94
C THR A 350 -31.36 -71.44 -17.81
N ASP A 351 -32.46 -70.88 -17.27
CA ASP A 351 -32.61 -69.49 -16.82
C ASP A 351 -32.53 -69.28 -15.28
N GLY A 352 -32.31 -68.02 -14.88
CA GLY A 352 -32.35 -67.61 -13.46
C GLY A 352 -32.12 -66.11 -13.20
N ARG A 353 -33.20 -65.31 -13.20
CA ARG A 353 -33.29 -64.07 -12.39
C ARG A 353 -33.65 -64.48 -10.94
N PRO A 354 -33.36 -63.70 -9.88
CA PRO A 354 -33.27 -62.23 -9.82
C PRO A 354 -31.96 -61.75 -9.11
N SER A 355 -31.78 -60.57 -8.52
CA SER A 355 -32.62 -59.37 -8.32
C SER A 355 -31.76 -58.09 -8.36
N HIS A 356 -32.34 -56.95 -8.73
CA HIS A 356 -31.66 -55.65 -8.68
C HIS A 356 -32.21 -54.82 -7.49
N MET A 357 -31.33 -54.44 -6.55
CA MET A 357 -31.69 -53.51 -5.48
C MET A 357 -32.04 -52.13 -6.06
N LYS A 358 -33.21 -51.60 -5.70
CA LYS A 358 -33.74 -50.33 -6.22
C LYS A 358 -33.03 -49.15 -5.54
N ARG A 359 -32.52 -48.20 -6.33
CA ARG A 359 -32.20 -46.85 -5.85
C ARG A 359 -33.50 -46.03 -5.74
N PRO A 360 -33.63 -45.10 -4.78
CA PRO A 360 -34.79 -44.21 -4.75
C PRO A 360 -34.82 -43.31 -5.99
N PRO A 361 -36.01 -42.98 -6.54
CA PRO A 361 -36.10 -42.11 -7.71
C PRO A 361 -35.66 -40.68 -7.38
N VAL A 362 -34.80 -40.12 -8.24
CA VAL A 362 -34.16 -38.79 -8.07
C VAL A 362 -35.17 -37.68 -7.72
N LEU A 363 -36.38 -37.77 -8.26
CA LEU A 363 -37.48 -36.82 -8.04
C LEU A 363 -37.78 -36.59 -6.54
N VAL A 364 -37.70 -37.62 -5.69
CA VAL A 364 -38.00 -37.50 -4.25
C VAL A 364 -36.92 -36.69 -3.52
N VAL A 365 -35.65 -36.85 -3.92
CA VAL A 365 -34.52 -36.09 -3.35
C VAL A 365 -34.60 -34.62 -3.78
N VAL A 366 -34.95 -34.36 -5.04
CA VAL A 366 -35.15 -33.00 -5.56
C VAL A 366 -36.33 -32.31 -4.87
N LEU A 367 -37.47 -32.99 -4.71
CA LEU A 367 -38.65 -32.41 -4.07
C LEU A 367 -38.41 -32.07 -2.59
N ALA A 368 -37.67 -32.91 -1.87
CA ALA A 368 -37.26 -32.63 -0.48
C ALA A 368 -36.34 -31.40 -0.37
N LEU A 369 -35.37 -31.26 -1.28
CA LEU A 369 -34.47 -30.09 -1.31
C LEU A 369 -35.23 -28.79 -1.62
N VAL A 370 -36.20 -28.82 -2.53
CA VAL A 370 -37.05 -27.66 -2.83
C VAL A 370 -37.92 -27.29 -1.62
N LEU A 371 -38.53 -28.27 -0.94
CA LEU A 371 -39.37 -28.01 0.23
C LEU A 371 -38.58 -27.37 1.39
N VAL A 372 -37.34 -27.80 1.62
CA VAL A 372 -36.44 -27.20 2.63
C VAL A 372 -36.07 -25.75 2.27
N ALA A 373 -35.84 -25.43 1.00
CA ALA A 373 -35.57 -24.07 0.55
C ALA A 373 -36.79 -23.14 0.71
N VAL A 374 -37.99 -23.64 0.45
CA VAL A 374 -39.25 -22.88 0.60
C VAL A 374 -39.61 -22.64 2.07
N LEU A 375 -39.42 -23.62 2.96
CA LEU A 375 -39.61 -23.39 4.41
C LEU A 375 -38.56 -22.43 4.98
N GLY A 376 -37.30 -22.55 4.57
CA GLY A 376 -36.22 -21.66 5.03
C GLY A 376 -36.45 -20.19 4.65
N THR A 377 -37.03 -19.93 3.48
CA THR A 377 -37.37 -18.57 3.03
C THR A 377 -38.62 -18.01 3.74
N ALA A 378 -39.63 -18.83 4.02
CA ALA A 378 -40.81 -18.40 4.78
C ALA A 378 -40.47 -17.93 6.21
N VAL A 379 -39.58 -18.63 6.91
CA VAL A 379 -39.15 -18.26 8.28
C VAL A 379 -38.39 -16.93 8.28
N ALA A 380 -37.51 -16.70 7.29
CA ALA A 380 -36.76 -15.45 7.17
C ALA A 380 -37.68 -14.22 6.98
N VAL A 381 -38.74 -14.36 6.17
CA VAL A 381 -39.73 -13.29 5.94
C VAL A 381 -40.58 -12.98 7.18
N LEU A 382 -40.89 -13.98 8.00
CA LEU A 382 -41.71 -13.77 9.20
C LEU A 382 -40.95 -13.08 10.33
N VAL A 383 -39.69 -13.47 10.56
CA VAL A 383 -38.82 -12.84 11.58
C VAL A 383 -38.49 -11.38 11.22
N GLY A 384 -38.38 -11.06 9.93
CA GLY A 384 -38.08 -9.71 9.44
C GLY A 384 -39.18 -8.65 9.61
N ARG A 385 -40.37 -8.98 10.16
CA ARG A 385 -41.52 -8.05 10.25
C ARG A 385 -41.90 -7.58 11.66
N ALA A 386 -41.20 -8.03 12.71
CA ALA A 386 -41.65 -7.88 14.11
C ALA A 386 -40.80 -6.95 15.00
N ARG A 387 -40.40 -5.76 14.51
CA ARG A 387 -40.05 -4.59 15.35
C ARG A 387 -40.68 -3.31 14.77
N ALA A 388 -41.97 -3.17 15.05
CA ALA A 388 -42.97 -2.25 14.49
C ALA A 388 -43.00 -0.77 14.92
N SER A 389 -41.94 -0.14 15.44
CA SER A 389 -42.05 1.23 16.02
C SER A 389 -42.49 2.30 15.00
N ASP A 390 -43.37 3.24 15.41
CA ASP A 390 -43.96 4.34 14.61
C ASP A 390 -43.76 5.70 15.31
N THR A 391 -43.70 6.82 14.58
CA THR A 391 -43.61 8.19 15.16
C THR A 391 -44.56 9.23 14.56
N ALA A 392 -44.83 10.27 15.35
CA ALA A 392 -46.06 11.08 15.26
C ALA A 392 -46.22 11.95 14.00
N ASN A 393 -45.17 12.14 13.19
CA ASN A 393 -45.20 13.03 12.02
C ASN A 393 -45.50 12.29 10.70
N GLY A 394 -46.03 11.06 10.77
CA GLY A 394 -46.02 10.11 9.64
C GLY A 394 -44.61 9.65 9.26
N SER A 395 -43.62 9.98 10.11
CA SER A 395 -42.28 9.43 10.06
C SER A 395 -42.27 8.01 10.60
N VAL A 396 -41.48 7.15 9.97
CA VAL A 396 -41.15 5.84 10.51
C VAL A 396 -39.77 5.91 11.19
N PRO A 397 -39.66 5.48 12.46
CA PRO A 397 -38.40 5.25 13.13
C PRO A 397 -37.48 4.36 12.30
N VAL A 398 -36.23 4.78 12.15
CA VAL A 398 -35.18 4.06 11.40
C VAL A 398 -34.84 2.75 12.13
N ARG A 399 -34.59 1.64 11.43
CA ARG A 399 -34.44 0.31 12.08
C ARG A 399 -33.12 -0.38 11.77
N SER A 400 -32.51 -0.10 10.62
CA SER A 400 -31.10 -0.34 10.32
C SER A 400 -30.42 0.98 9.94
N LEU A 401 -29.12 1.08 10.16
CA LEU A 401 -28.33 2.17 9.58
C LEU A 401 -28.37 2.12 8.04
N ASP A 402 -28.51 0.93 7.45
CA ASP A 402 -28.63 0.76 5.99
C ASP A 402 -29.90 1.42 5.43
N ASP A 403 -30.97 1.59 6.22
CA ASP A 403 -32.20 2.31 5.83
C ASP A 403 -31.93 3.81 5.56
N LEU A 404 -30.76 4.31 5.98
CA LEU A 404 -30.27 5.66 5.73
C LEU A 404 -29.16 5.73 4.69
N THR A 405 -28.82 4.65 3.98
CA THR A 405 -27.74 4.65 2.98
C THR A 405 -27.91 5.79 1.97
N GLY A 406 -26.93 6.71 1.96
CA GLY A 406 -26.98 7.96 1.19
C GLY A 406 -26.29 9.13 1.89
N THR A 407 -26.36 10.31 1.27
CA THR A 407 -25.91 11.58 1.85
C THR A 407 -27.11 12.40 2.28
N TRP A 408 -27.10 12.87 3.52
CA TRP A 408 -28.13 13.71 4.11
C TRP A 408 -27.54 15.08 4.41
N ASP A 409 -28.01 16.10 3.70
CA ASP A 409 -27.61 17.48 3.91
C ASP A 409 -28.57 18.14 4.92
N VAL A 410 -28.05 18.91 5.87
CA VAL A 410 -28.89 19.63 6.84
C VAL A 410 -29.59 20.80 6.16
N VAL A 411 -30.91 20.67 5.96
CA VAL A 411 -31.76 21.68 5.28
C VAL A 411 -32.62 22.50 6.24
N ASN A 412 -32.91 21.99 7.46
CA ASN A 412 -33.71 22.69 8.46
C ASN A 412 -33.05 22.63 9.84
N THR A 413 -32.86 23.81 10.44
CA THR A 413 -32.17 24.02 11.72
C THR A 413 -33.01 24.75 12.78
N GLN A 414 -34.32 24.88 12.60
CA GLN A 414 -35.16 25.59 13.58
C GLN A 414 -35.24 24.91 14.96
N GLY A 415 -34.98 23.59 15.05
CA GLY A 415 -34.83 22.86 16.31
C GLY A 415 -33.41 22.82 16.88
N ALA A 416 -32.44 23.43 16.21
CA ALA A 416 -31.03 23.42 16.63
C ALA A 416 -30.72 24.52 17.65
N PRO A 417 -29.70 24.34 18.52
CA PRO A 417 -29.29 25.37 19.47
C PRO A 417 -28.68 26.62 18.81
N ALA A 418 -28.24 26.54 17.55
CA ALA A 418 -27.79 27.68 16.76
C ALA A 418 -27.97 27.42 15.24
N ALA A 419 -28.08 28.48 14.45
CA ALA A 419 -28.14 28.41 12.99
C ALA A 419 -26.78 28.02 12.36
N LEU A 420 -26.82 27.48 11.14
CA LEU A 420 -25.59 27.08 10.42
C LEU A 420 -24.82 28.27 9.84
N VAL A 421 -23.52 28.29 10.13
CA VAL A 421 -22.49 29.17 9.54
C VAL A 421 -21.60 28.44 8.51
N ALA A 422 -21.78 27.14 8.36
CA ALA A 422 -21.22 26.30 7.30
C ALA A 422 -22.10 25.05 7.06
N PRO A 423 -22.13 24.47 5.85
CA PRO A 423 -22.92 23.26 5.59
C PRO A 423 -22.54 22.07 6.49
N VAL A 424 -23.55 21.37 7.00
CA VAL A 424 -23.41 20.12 7.75
C VAL A 424 -24.02 18.98 6.94
N GLU A 425 -23.28 17.88 6.85
CA GLU A 425 -23.53 16.75 5.95
C GLU A 425 -23.31 15.45 6.72
N LEU A 426 -24.29 14.54 6.68
CA LEU A 426 -24.24 13.20 7.26
C LEU A 426 -24.29 12.16 6.14
N THR A 427 -23.17 11.49 5.87
CA THR A 427 -23.12 10.39 4.91
C THR A 427 -23.19 9.06 5.62
N VAL A 428 -24.17 8.23 5.28
CA VAL A 428 -24.31 6.86 5.76
C VAL A 428 -24.02 5.90 4.61
N ALA A 429 -23.05 5.00 4.81
CA ALA A 429 -22.70 3.95 3.85
C ALA A 429 -21.92 2.82 4.52
N ASP A 430 -22.09 1.58 4.04
CA ASP A 430 -21.32 0.40 4.45
C ASP A 430 -21.21 0.22 6.00
N GLY A 431 -22.32 0.43 6.74
CA GLY A 431 -22.33 0.33 8.21
C GLY A 431 -21.53 1.43 8.95
N ARG A 432 -21.27 2.57 8.31
CA ARG A 432 -20.57 3.71 8.89
C ARG A 432 -21.36 5.00 8.74
N LEU A 433 -21.25 5.87 9.73
CA LEU A 433 -21.62 7.27 9.64
C LEU A 433 -20.37 8.12 9.49
N SER A 434 -20.35 8.98 8.47
CA SER A 434 -19.40 10.09 8.34
C SER A 434 -20.14 11.41 8.52
N VAL A 435 -19.55 12.34 9.27
CA VAL A 435 -20.03 13.73 9.38
C VAL A 435 -19.01 14.69 8.79
N ARG A 436 -19.52 15.75 8.16
CA ARG A 436 -18.81 17.02 8.00
C ARG A 436 -19.55 18.06 8.82
N THR A 437 -18.90 18.59 9.85
CA THR A 437 -19.48 19.52 10.85
C THR A 437 -19.49 20.97 10.39
N GLY A 438 -18.95 21.25 9.20
CA GLY A 438 -18.75 22.59 8.64
C GLY A 438 -17.33 23.13 8.80
N CYS A 439 -16.52 22.58 9.73
CA CYS A 439 -15.10 22.89 9.84
C CYS A 439 -14.22 21.64 9.67
N ASN A 440 -14.36 20.66 10.57
CA ASN A 440 -13.72 19.35 10.50
C ASN A 440 -14.65 18.28 9.88
N SER A 441 -14.11 17.07 9.74
CA SER A 441 -14.85 15.89 9.30
C SER A 441 -14.32 14.64 10.01
N GLY A 442 -15.18 13.64 10.19
CA GLY A 442 -14.84 12.38 10.86
C GLY A 442 -15.90 11.32 10.62
N GLY A 443 -15.70 10.12 11.16
CA GLY A 443 -16.68 9.04 10.97
C GLY A 443 -16.32 7.73 11.65
N GLY A 444 -17.14 7.32 12.60
CA GLY A 444 -17.10 6.02 13.27
C GLY A 444 -17.74 4.91 12.41
N SER A 445 -17.66 3.67 12.88
CA SER A 445 -18.73 2.72 12.54
C SER A 445 -19.94 3.10 13.40
N ALA A 446 -21.12 2.80 12.91
CA ALA A 446 -22.35 3.08 13.65
C ALA A 446 -23.36 1.96 13.41
N SER A 447 -24.26 1.78 14.37
CA SER A 447 -25.47 0.98 14.24
C SER A 447 -26.69 1.90 14.41
N VAL A 448 -27.86 1.35 14.11
CA VAL A 448 -29.13 1.89 14.62
C VAL A 448 -29.73 0.82 15.50
N GLU A 449 -29.94 1.16 16.78
CA GLU A 449 -30.46 0.26 17.81
C GLU A 449 -31.65 0.95 18.48
N ASP A 450 -32.81 0.27 18.48
CA ASP A 450 -34.13 0.82 18.87
C ASP A 450 -34.38 2.26 18.35
N SER A 451 -34.02 2.47 17.09
CA SER A 451 -34.16 3.74 16.34
C SER A 451 -33.34 4.91 16.87
N ARG A 452 -32.28 4.66 17.63
CA ARG A 452 -31.22 5.61 17.93
C ARG A 452 -29.95 5.27 17.16
N LEU A 453 -29.25 6.30 16.67
CA LEU A 453 -27.88 6.19 16.20
C LEU A 453 -26.99 5.79 17.38
N VAL A 454 -26.28 4.68 17.26
CA VAL A 454 -25.25 4.28 18.22
C VAL A 454 -23.91 4.30 17.49
N LEU A 455 -22.92 4.97 18.08
CA LEU A 455 -21.55 5.00 17.56
C LEU A 455 -20.74 3.87 18.22
N ASP A 456 -19.76 3.32 17.50
CA ASP A 456 -18.88 2.29 18.06
C ASP A 456 -17.99 2.81 19.21
N ASP A 457 -17.30 1.90 19.92
CA ASP A 457 -16.43 2.22 21.06
C ASP A 457 -15.24 3.16 20.73
N THR A 458 -14.93 3.38 19.44
CA THR A 458 -13.95 4.37 18.96
C THR A 458 -14.57 5.76 18.71
N GLY A 459 -15.89 5.87 18.87
CA GLY A 459 -16.67 7.09 18.77
C GLY A 459 -16.77 7.64 17.35
N LEU A 460 -16.86 8.96 17.24
CA LEU A 460 -16.66 9.65 15.97
C LEU A 460 -15.28 10.31 15.96
N PRO A 461 -14.21 9.63 15.49
CA PRO A 461 -12.89 10.22 15.40
C PRO A 461 -12.91 11.32 14.32
N MET A 462 -12.72 12.56 14.76
CA MET A 462 -12.70 13.78 13.94
C MET A 462 -11.27 14.19 13.59
N THR A 463 -11.11 14.89 12.47
CA THR A 463 -9.96 15.80 12.35
C THR A 463 -10.06 16.89 13.43
N ALA A 464 -8.92 17.31 14.00
CA ALA A 464 -8.85 18.34 15.02
C ALA A 464 -8.12 19.59 14.50
N MET A 465 -8.59 20.15 13.39
CA MET A 465 -8.14 21.47 12.94
C MET A 465 -8.65 22.53 13.92
N ALA A 466 -7.78 23.46 14.32
CA ALA A 466 -8.15 24.57 15.18
C ALA A 466 -9.13 25.52 14.47
N CYS A 467 -10.40 25.44 14.85
CA CYS A 467 -11.49 26.22 14.26
C CYS A 467 -11.96 27.26 15.27
N GLU A 468 -11.39 28.46 15.21
CA GLU A 468 -11.81 29.58 16.07
C GLU A 468 -13.13 30.22 15.59
N GLY A 469 -13.84 30.86 16.52
CA GLY A 469 -15.11 31.52 16.24
C GLY A 469 -16.26 30.57 15.85
N PRO A 470 -17.31 31.09 15.19
CA PRO A 470 -18.60 30.40 15.03
C PRO A 470 -18.54 28.99 14.40
N ARG A 471 -17.54 28.68 13.57
CA ARG A 471 -17.38 27.34 12.97
C ARG A 471 -16.93 26.27 13.97
N GLY A 472 -16.11 26.63 14.96
CA GLY A 472 -15.79 25.73 16.07
C GLY A 472 -16.95 25.56 17.05
N GLU A 473 -17.83 26.57 17.16
CA GLU A 473 -19.05 26.47 17.96
C GLU A 473 -20.09 25.56 17.31
N GLN A 474 -20.30 25.71 16.00
CA GLN A 474 -21.13 24.81 15.21
C GLN A 474 -20.63 23.36 15.33
N GLU A 475 -19.32 23.16 15.23
CA GLU A 475 -18.73 21.84 15.35
C GLU A 475 -19.00 21.16 16.69
N ARG A 476 -18.84 21.89 17.80
CA ARG A 476 -19.10 21.34 19.14
C ARG A 476 -20.53 20.79 19.25
N TRP A 477 -21.55 21.56 18.86
CA TRP A 477 -22.93 21.10 19.03
C TRP A 477 -23.34 20.01 18.02
N VAL A 478 -22.77 19.98 16.81
CA VAL A 478 -23.00 18.87 15.85
C VAL A 478 -22.34 17.57 16.34
N LEU A 479 -21.19 17.64 17.00
CA LEU A 479 -20.56 16.45 17.61
C LEU A 479 -21.29 15.99 18.87
N GLU A 480 -21.75 16.92 19.70
CA GLU A 480 -22.62 16.64 20.85
C GLU A 480 -23.89 15.90 20.41
N MET A 481 -24.58 16.39 19.36
CA MET A 481 -25.74 15.72 18.77
C MET A 481 -25.45 14.25 18.43
N LEU A 482 -24.35 13.96 17.76
CA LEU A 482 -24.04 12.60 17.29
C LEU A 482 -23.56 11.68 18.41
N GLN A 483 -22.89 12.21 19.43
CA GLN A 483 -22.42 11.45 20.59
C GLN A 483 -23.54 11.19 21.61
N ALA A 484 -24.59 12.02 21.63
CA ALA A 484 -25.77 11.88 22.50
C ALA A 484 -26.78 10.79 22.06
N THR A 485 -26.31 9.77 21.32
CA THR A 485 -27.11 8.67 20.72
C THR A 485 -28.47 9.11 20.16
N PRO A 486 -28.48 9.99 19.14
CA PRO A 486 -29.68 10.70 18.71
C PRO A 486 -30.71 9.77 18.07
N ARG A 487 -32.00 10.05 18.29
CA ARG A 487 -33.12 9.30 17.72
C ARG A 487 -33.35 9.70 16.27
N LEU A 488 -33.57 8.71 15.41
CA LEU A 488 -33.63 8.86 13.95
C LEU A 488 -35.04 8.50 13.45
N ASP A 489 -35.74 9.50 12.92
CA ASP A 489 -37.07 9.37 12.31
C ASP A 489 -36.98 9.70 10.81
N ARG A 490 -37.45 8.81 9.92
CA ARG A 490 -37.43 9.03 8.47
C ARG A 490 -38.84 9.22 7.90
N SER A 491 -39.04 10.24 7.06
CA SER A 491 -40.26 10.43 6.27
C SER A 491 -39.91 10.73 4.81
N GLY A 492 -40.07 9.74 3.93
CA GLY A 492 -39.72 9.86 2.51
C GLY A 492 -38.22 10.16 2.29
N PRO A 493 -37.87 11.29 1.64
CA PRO A 493 -36.49 11.75 1.50
C PRO A 493 -36.00 12.56 2.72
N TYR A 494 -36.80 12.77 3.77
CA TYR A 494 -36.40 13.55 4.95
C TYR A 494 -36.03 12.67 6.14
N LEU A 495 -34.99 13.07 6.87
CA LEU A 495 -34.51 12.45 8.11
C LEU A 495 -34.51 13.52 9.20
N TYR A 496 -35.15 13.19 10.32
CA TYR A 496 -35.19 14.01 11.51
C TYR A 496 -34.29 13.37 12.57
N VAL A 497 -33.29 14.13 13.02
CA VAL A 497 -32.31 13.71 14.02
C VAL A 497 -32.61 14.46 15.31
N HIS A 498 -33.04 13.73 16.33
CA HIS A 498 -33.50 14.26 17.61
C HIS A 498 -32.50 13.95 18.74
N TRP A 499 -32.17 14.93 19.58
CA TRP A 499 -31.23 14.75 20.68
C TRP A 499 -31.52 15.67 21.88
N GLY A 500 -30.68 15.54 22.91
CA GLY A 500 -30.86 16.24 24.17
C GLY A 500 -31.89 15.55 25.07
N ARG A 501 -32.11 16.14 26.25
CA ARG A 501 -32.92 15.52 27.30
C ARG A 501 -34.41 15.54 26.92
N GLY A 502 -34.96 14.37 26.57
CA GLY A 502 -36.32 14.26 26.07
C GLY A 502 -36.48 14.72 24.62
N ASP A 503 -35.43 14.58 23.80
CA ASP A 503 -35.44 14.87 22.35
C ASP A 503 -35.80 16.33 22.00
N ALA A 504 -35.48 17.25 22.91
CA ALA A 504 -35.82 18.67 22.85
C ALA A 504 -35.10 19.48 21.75
N HIS A 505 -34.00 18.95 21.19
CA HIS A 505 -33.31 19.53 20.04
C HIS A 505 -33.47 18.64 18.82
N TRP A 506 -33.61 19.23 17.63
CA TRP A 506 -33.74 18.46 16.39
C TRP A 506 -33.21 19.16 15.15
N LEU A 507 -32.74 18.37 14.19
CA LEU A 507 -32.36 18.79 12.84
C LEU A 507 -33.21 18.06 11.79
N GLY A 508 -33.62 18.78 10.75
CA GLY A 508 -34.18 18.20 9.53
C GLY A 508 -33.11 18.14 8.45
N LEU A 509 -32.84 16.93 7.95
CA LEU A 509 -31.97 16.68 6.82
C LEU A 509 -32.77 16.14 5.64
N GLU A 510 -32.29 16.41 4.43
CA GLU A 510 -32.83 15.85 3.20
C GLU A 510 -31.79 14.93 2.54
N LEU A 511 -32.25 13.75 2.13
CA LEU A 511 -31.49 12.79 1.34
C LEU A 511 -31.24 13.42 -0.02
N ALA A 512 -29.97 13.77 -0.29
CA ALA A 512 -29.54 14.30 -1.56
C ALA A 512 -30.07 13.39 -2.69
N PRO A 513 -30.87 13.94 -3.64
CA PRO A 513 -31.70 13.11 -4.52
C PRO A 513 -30.83 12.17 -5.35
N ALA A 514 -31.17 10.88 -5.32
CA ALA A 514 -30.51 9.85 -6.11
C ALA A 514 -30.72 10.18 -7.61
N SER A 515 -29.68 10.73 -8.24
CA SER A 515 -29.75 11.29 -9.59
C SER A 515 -30.11 10.20 -10.60
N SER A 516 -31.34 10.26 -11.12
CA SER A 516 -31.76 9.47 -12.27
C SER A 516 -31.00 9.88 -13.53
N SER A 517 -30.97 8.98 -14.51
CA SER A 517 -30.72 9.29 -15.92
C SER A 517 -31.74 10.28 -16.47
#